data_AF-A0A0H2X1D7-F1
#
_entry.id   AF-A0A0H2X1D7-F1
#
_cell.length_a   1.000
_cell.length_b   1.000
_cell.length_c   1.000
_cell.angle_alpha   90.00
_cell.angle_beta   90.00
_cell.angle_gamma   90.00
#
_symmetry.space_group_name_H-M   'P 1'
#
loop_
_entity.id
_entity.type
_entity.pdbx_description
1 polymer ?
#
loop_
_entity_poly.entity_id
_entity_poly.type
_entity_poly.pdbx_seq_one_letter_code
_entity_poly.pdbx_strand_id
1 'polypeptide(L)'
;MSNLEKSVAINLENTAHYENISNLDITFRTGESDSSVLLFNIIKNNQPLFLSEENIKARIAIRGKGVMVVAPLEILDPFKGVLKFQLPNDVIKRDGSYQAQVSVAELGNSDVVVVERTITFNVEKSLFSMIPSETKLHYIVEFQELEKTIMDRAKAMDEAIKNGEDYASLIEKAKEKGLSDIQIAKSSSIDELKQLANSRISDLENKAQAYSRTFDEQKRYMDEKHEAFKQSVNSGGLVTSGSTSNWQKAKITKDDGKIMQITGFDFNNPEQRIGDSTQFIYVSQAINYPRDVSTNGTVEYLVVTSDYKRMTYRPNGTNKVFVKRKEAGSWSEWSELAINDYNTPFETVQSAQSKANMAESNAKLYADDKFNKRYSVIFDGTANGVGSTLYLNESLDQFILLIFYGTFPGGDFTEFGSPFGGGKISLNPSNLPDGDGNGGGVYEFGLTKSSRTSLTISNDVYFDLGSQRGSGANANRGTINKIIGVRK
;
A
#
# COMPACT_ATOMS: atom_id res chain seq x y z
N MET A 1 -112.53 -5.16 -15.64
CA MET A 1 -112.97 -3.80 -15.29
C MET A 1 -114.49 -3.77 -15.42
N SER A 2 -115.20 -3.38 -14.37
CA SER A 2 -116.65 -3.21 -14.44
C SER A 2 -116.95 -2.04 -15.38
N ASN A 3 -117.79 -2.25 -16.39
CA ASN A 3 -118.16 -1.23 -17.40
C ASN A 3 -119.19 -0.20 -16.88
N LEU A 4 -119.26 0.01 -15.56
CA LEU A 4 -120.29 0.81 -14.88
C LEU A 4 -119.62 1.81 -13.91
N GLU A 5 -118.80 2.73 -14.44
CA GLU A 5 -118.31 3.87 -13.67
C GLU A 5 -119.20 5.09 -13.91
N LYS A 6 -119.54 5.83 -12.84
CA LYS A 6 -120.28 7.08 -12.92
C LYS A 6 -119.32 8.22 -12.61
N SER A 7 -118.82 8.83 -13.67
CA SER A 7 -117.79 9.86 -13.61
C SER A 7 -118.34 11.23 -13.93
N VAL A 8 -117.78 12.24 -13.27
CA VAL A 8 -117.99 13.64 -13.61
C VAL A 8 -116.64 14.27 -13.94
N ALA A 9 -116.54 14.87 -15.13
CA ALA A 9 -115.32 15.49 -15.62
C ALA A 9 -115.32 16.99 -15.32
N ILE A 10 -114.22 17.48 -14.75
CA ILE A 10 -114.05 18.86 -14.28
C ILE A 10 -112.79 19.42 -14.92
N ASN A 11 -112.92 20.53 -15.66
CA ASN A 11 -111.78 21.16 -16.32
C ASN A 11 -111.03 22.07 -15.34
N LEU A 12 -109.71 21.95 -15.33
CA LEU A 12 -108.77 22.70 -14.50
C LEU A 12 -107.82 23.46 -15.44
N GLU A 13 -107.98 24.78 -15.55
CA GLU A 13 -107.20 25.60 -16.47
C GLU A 13 -105.97 26.23 -15.80
N ASN A 14 -104.83 26.16 -16.48
CA ASN A 14 -103.54 26.73 -16.06
C ASN A 14 -103.29 28.11 -16.70
N THR A 15 -104.15 29.08 -16.42
CA THR A 15 -104.00 30.49 -16.83
C THR A 15 -104.34 31.44 -15.68
N ALA A 16 -103.68 32.60 -15.59
CA ALA A 16 -103.76 33.50 -14.44
C ALA A 16 -104.95 34.48 -14.55
N HIS A 17 -106.15 34.01 -14.17
CA HIS A 17 -107.33 34.85 -13.99
C HIS A 17 -108.09 34.46 -12.71
N TYR A 18 -108.87 35.39 -12.15
CA TYR A 18 -109.66 35.16 -10.94
C TYR A 18 -110.85 34.23 -11.24
N GLU A 19 -110.87 33.03 -10.65
CA GLU A 19 -111.98 32.07 -10.77
C GLU A 19 -112.84 32.02 -9.50
N ASN A 20 -114.16 32.21 -9.64
CA ASN A 20 -115.10 31.97 -8.54
C ASN A 20 -115.24 30.47 -8.23
N ILE A 21 -115.54 30.12 -6.96
CA ILE A 21 -115.85 28.75 -6.55
C ILE A 21 -116.95 28.20 -7.48
N SER A 22 -116.63 27.11 -8.18
CA SER A 22 -117.53 26.54 -9.17
C SER A 22 -118.53 25.61 -8.48
N ASN A 23 -119.78 26.06 -8.37
CA ASN A 23 -120.88 25.20 -7.92
C ASN A 23 -121.37 24.36 -9.11
N LEU A 24 -120.74 23.20 -9.32
CA LEU A 24 -120.89 22.37 -10.52
C LEU A 24 -122.06 21.36 -10.46
N ASP A 25 -123.09 21.62 -9.64
CA ASP A 25 -124.28 20.74 -9.43
C ASP A 25 -123.98 19.22 -9.42
N ILE A 26 -122.81 18.86 -8.86
CA ILE A 26 -122.31 17.48 -8.87
C ILE A 26 -123.01 16.73 -7.76
N THR A 27 -123.75 15.68 -8.10
CA THR A 27 -124.49 14.86 -7.14
C THR A 27 -124.21 13.38 -7.30
N PHE A 28 -123.66 12.77 -6.24
CA PHE A 28 -123.49 11.31 -6.11
C PHE A 28 -124.56 10.73 -5.19
N ARG A 29 -124.74 9.40 -5.18
CA ARG A 29 -125.70 8.73 -4.29
C ARG A 29 -125.03 7.72 -3.37
N THR A 30 -125.53 7.59 -2.15
CA THR A 30 -124.97 6.67 -1.11
C THR A 30 -124.88 5.19 -1.52
N GLY A 31 -125.63 4.75 -2.53
CA GLY A 31 -125.57 3.39 -3.06
C GLY A 31 -124.51 3.15 -4.14
N GLU A 32 -123.70 4.16 -4.47
CA GLU A 32 -122.72 4.15 -5.58
C GLU A 32 -121.28 3.97 -5.07
N SER A 33 -121.07 3.19 -4.00
CA SER A 33 -119.81 3.06 -3.22
C SER A 33 -118.56 2.79 -4.05
N ASP A 34 -118.67 1.95 -5.08
CA ASP A 34 -117.53 1.47 -5.85
C ASP A 34 -117.46 2.05 -7.27
N SER A 35 -118.37 2.97 -7.64
CA SER A 35 -118.46 3.53 -9.00
C SER A 35 -118.43 5.06 -9.08
N SER A 36 -118.34 5.76 -7.95
CA SER A 36 -118.35 7.23 -7.89
C SER A 36 -116.96 7.85 -8.11
N VAL A 37 -116.74 8.37 -9.32
CA VAL A 37 -115.44 8.90 -9.75
C VAL A 37 -115.51 10.40 -10.05
N LEU A 38 -114.52 11.16 -9.58
CA LEU A 38 -114.22 12.51 -10.06
C LEU A 38 -113.06 12.45 -11.04
N LEU A 39 -113.26 12.99 -12.23
CA LEU A 39 -112.22 13.14 -13.25
C LEU A 39 -111.86 14.61 -13.36
N PHE A 40 -110.56 14.92 -13.40
CA PHE A 40 -110.05 16.27 -13.53
C PHE A 40 -109.22 16.37 -14.79
N ASN A 41 -109.65 17.19 -15.74
CA ASN A 41 -108.95 17.43 -16.99
C ASN A 41 -108.06 18.67 -16.83
N ILE A 42 -106.75 18.48 -16.87
CA ILE A 42 -105.79 19.58 -16.78
C ILE A 42 -105.57 20.16 -18.18
N ILE A 43 -105.94 21.42 -18.37
CA ILE A 43 -105.84 22.12 -19.66
C ILE A 43 -105.00 23.40 -19.52
N LYS A 44 -104.29 23.77 -20.59
CA LYS A 44 -103.55 25.03 -20.71
C LYS A 44 -103.79 25.60 -22.11
N ASN A 45 -104.25 26.85 -22.21
CA ASN A 45 -104.60 27.50 -23.48
C ASN A 45 -105.55 26.63 -24.34
N ASN A 46 -106.60 26.08 -23.74
CA ASN A 46 -107.57 25.18 -24.39
C ASN A 46 -107.01 23.85 -24.93
N GLN A 47 -105.77 23.45 -24.59
CA GLN A 47 -105.21 22.13 -24.93
C GLN A 47 -104.91 21.29 -23.68
N PRO A 48 -105.06 19.96 -23.74
CA PRO A 48 -104.68 19.07 -22.64
C PRO A 48 -103.20 19.18 -22.27
N LEU A 49 -102.90 19.17 -20.98
CA LEU A 49 -101.53 19.13 -20.47
C LEU A 49 -101.05 17.68 -20.34
N PHE A 50 -99.87 17.35 -20.84
CA PHE A 50 -99.29 16.01 -20.67
C PHE A 50 -98.77 15.80 -19.24
N LEU A 51 -99.20 14.70 -18.61
CA LEU A 51 -98.90 14.39 -17.21
C LEU A 51 -98.04 13.12 -17.11
N SER A 52 -97.13 13.09 -16.14
CA SER A 52 -96.40 11.88 -15.74
C SER A 52 -96.07 11.92 -14.25
N GLU A 53 -95.83 10.75 -13.65
CA GLU A 53 -95.41 10.67 -12.24
C GLU A 53 -94.06 11.38 -11.97
N GLU A 54 -93.27 11.59 -13.02
CA GLU A 54 -91.97 12.27 -13.00
C GLU A 54 -92.09 13.81 -13.10
N ASN A 55 -93.24 14.36 -13.49
CA ASN A 55 -93.37 15.80 -13.77
C ASN A 55 -94.35 16.55 -12.86
N ILE A 56 -95.32 15.87 -12.25
CA ILE A 56 -96.32 16.51 -11.37
C ILE A 56 -96.58 15.74 -10.08
N LYS A 57 -97.03 16.46 -9.05
CA LYS A 57 -97.73 15.93 -7.87
C LYS A 57 -99.12 16.52 -7.80
N ALA A 58 -100.13 15.66 -7.87
CA ALA A 58 -101.53 16.07 -7.79
C ALA A 58 -102.20 15.48 -6.55
N ARG A 59 -102.95 16.32 -5.83
CA ARG A 59 -103.68 15.93 -4.62
C ARG A 59 -105.05 16.59 -4.56
N ILE A 60 -105.95 15.93 -3.84
CA ILE A 60 -107.28 16.44 -3.50
C ILE A 60 -107.45 16.46 -1.99
N ALA A 61 -108.04 17.54 -1.49
CA ALA A 61 -108.50 17.67 -0.12
C ALA A 61 -110.03 17.81 -0.12
N ILE A 62 -110.74 16.90 0.55
CA ILE A 62 -112.21 16.92 0.67
C ILE A 62 -112.58 17.14 2.13
N ARG A 63 -113.54 18.03 2.38
CA ARG A 63 -114.09 18.27 3.71
C ARG A 63 -115.61 18.45 3.66
N GLY A 64 -116.31 17.81 4.59
CA GLY A 64 -117.75 17.93 4.78
C GLY A 64 -118.26 16.87 5.74
N LYS A 65 -119.38 17.13 6.42
CA LYS A 65 -120.08 16.17 7.31
C LYS A 65 -119.17 15.42 8.31
N GLY A 66 -118.19 16.13 8.88
CA GLY A 66 -117.24 15.57 9.88
C GLY A 66 -116.11 14.71 9.29
N VAL A 67 -116.04 14.57 7.97
CA VAL A 67 -114.99 13.83 7.26
C VAL A 67 -114.00 14.82 6.64
N MET A 68 -112.71 14.49 6.73
CA MET A 68 -111.62 15.17 6.04
C MET A 68 -110.74 14.12 5.36
N VAL A 69 -110.59 14.21 4.05
CA VAL A 69 -109.75 13.32 3.23
C VAL A 69 -108.70 14.15 2.53
N VAL A 70 -107.45 13.74 2.59
CA VAL A 70 -106.39 14.28 1.74
C VAL A 70 -105.71 13.10 1.08
N ALA A 71 -105.70 13.07 -0.25
CA ALA A 71 -105.22 11.93 -1.01
C ALA A 71 -104.55 12.37 -2.33
N PRO A 72 -103.61 11.57 -2.85
CA PRO A 72 -103.08 11.77 -4.19
C PRO A 72 -104.16 11.47 -5.26
N LEU A 73 -104.01 12.09 -6.42
CA LEU A 73 -104.81 11.80 -7.61
C LEU A 73 -104.05 10.81 -8.52
N GLU A 74 -104.76 9.86 -9.13
CA GLU A 74 -104.20 8.89 -10.08
C GLU A 74 -104.17 9.48 -11.49
N ILE A 75 -103.12 9.25 -12.27
CA ILE A 75 -103.06 9.66 -13.68
C ILE A 75 -103.77 8.59 -14.52
N LEU A 76 -104.95 8.92 -15.07
CA LEU A 76 -105.73 7.99 -15.87
C LEU A 76 -105.31 8.00 -17.35
N ASP A 77 -105.16 9.20 -17.92
CA ASP A 77 -104.70 9.36 -19.30
C ASP A 77 -103.61 10.46 -19.33
N PRO A 78 -102.32 10.07 -19.30
CA PRO A 78 -101.21 11.02 -19.26
C PRO A 78 -101.15 11.90 -20.50
N PHE A 79 -101.62 11.42 -21.66
CA PHE A 79 -101.59 12.16 -22.91
C PHE A 79 -102.78 13.11 -23.09
N LYS A 80 -103.88 12.88 -22.36
CA LYS A 80 -105.05 13.77 -22.37
C LYS A 80 -105.20 14.61 -21.10
N GLY A 81 -104.21 14.58 -20.22
CA GLY A 81 -104.20 15.37 -19.00
C GLY A 81 -105.30 15.01 -18.01
N VAL A 82 -105.72 13.74 -17.96
CA VAL A 82 -106.85 13.31 -17.12
C VAL A 82 -106.34 12.68 -15.83
N LEU A 83 -106.72 13.29 -14.71
CA LEU A 83 -106.55 12.74 -13.37
C LEU A 83 -107.85 12.10 -12.88
N LYS A 84 -107.75 11.01 -12.15
CA LYS A 84 -108.87 10.25 -11.58
C LYS A 84 -108.80 10.24 -10.06
N PHE A 85 -109.96 10.40 -9.44
CA PHE A 85 -110.15 10.14 -8.02
C PHE A 85 -111.43 9.33 -7.80
N GLN A 86 -111.27 8.14 -7.22
CA GLN A 86 -112.40 7.38 -6.71
C GLN A 86 -112.78 7.94 -5.33
N LEU A 87 -114.04 8.33 -5.14
CA LEU A 87 -114.50 8.79 -3.83
C LEU A 87 -114.45 7.63 -2.82
N PRO A 88 -113.82 7.83 -1.64
CA PRO A 88 -113.74 6.76 -0.65
C PRO A 88 -115.10 6.50 -0.01
N ASN A 89 -115.28 5.26 0.46
CA ASN A 89 -116.51 4.80 1.10
C ASN A 89 -116.98 5.69 2.27
N ASP A 90 -116.04 6.27 3.02
CA ASP A 90 -116.33 7.21 4.11
C ASP A 90 -116.98 8.52 3.66
N VAL A 91 -116.75 8.95 2.42
CA VAL A 91 -117.38 10.15 1.85
C VAL A 91 -118.72 9.78 1.20
N ILE A 92 -118.78 8.68 0.43
CA ILE A 92 -120.01 8.26 -0.27
C ILE A 92 -121.11 7.78 0.68
N LYS A 93 -120.81 7.18 1.83
CA LYS A 93 -121.84 6.65 2.74
C LYS A 93 -122.55 7.72 3.59
N ARG A 94 -122.12 8.98 3.53
CA ARG A 94 -122.64 10.08 4.38
C ARG A 94 -123.29 11.15 3.51
N ASP A 95 -124.61 11.32 3.62
CA ASP A 95 -125.34 12.28 2.79
C ASP A 95 -125.12 13.74 3.20
N GLY A 96 -125.08 14.60 2.19
CA GLY A 96 -125.04 16.05 2.25
C GLY A 96 -123.89 16.68 1.46
N SER A 97 -123.63 17.96 1.71
CA SER A 97 -122.71 18.76 0.90
C SER A 97 -121.26 18.67 1.36
N TYR A 98 -120.36 18.59 0.39
CA TYR A 98 -118.91 18.51 0.55
C TYR A 98 -118.23 19.58 -0.30
N GLN A 99 -117.11 20.08 0.21
CA GLN A 99 -116.16 20.91 -0.54
C GLN A 99 -114.91 20.11 -0.85
N ALA A 100 -114.41 20.24 -2.07
CA ALA A 100 -113.14 19.66 -2.48
C ALA A 100 -112.24 20.72 -3.10
N GLN A 101 -110.96 20.65 -2.76
CA GLN A 101 -109.90 21.48 -3.32
C GLN A 101 -108.89 20.56 -4.00
N VAL A 102 -108.63 20.80 -5.28
CA VAL A 102 -107.64 20.07 -6.06
C VAL A 102 -106.45 20.97 -6.31
N SER A 103 -105.26 20.43 -6.11
CA SER A 103 -104.00 21.12 -6.32
C SER A 103 -103.05 20.22 -7.11
N VAL A 104 -102.49 20.77 -8.19
CA VAL A 104 -101.46 20.13 -9.01
C VAL A 104 -100.22 21.01 -8.97
N ALA A 105 -99.08 20.44 -8.60
CA ALA A 105 -97.79 21.12 -8.50
C ALA A 105 -96.71 20.39 -9.31
N GLU A 106 -95.65 21.08 -9.71
CA GLU A 106 -94.52 20.47 -10.43
C GLU A 106 -93.66 19.61 -9.49
N LEU A 107 -93.24 18.44 -9.96
CA LEU A 107 -92.40 17.53 -9.18
C LEU A 107 -90.97 18.11 -9.05
N GLY A 108 -90.54 18.43 -7.83
CA GLY A 108 -89.19 18.95 -7.56
C GLY A 108 -89.14 20.43 -7.13
N ASN A 109 -90.25 21.16 -7.25
CA ASN A 109 -90.38 22.52 -6.71
C ASN A 109 -91.79 22.73 -6.14
N SER A 110 -91.98 22.42 -4.85
CA SER A 110 -93.29 22.41 -4.18
C SER A 110 -93.97 23.78 -4.06
N ASP A 111 -93.27 24.87 -4.36
CA ASP A 111 -93.79 26.24 -4.30
C ASP A 111 -94.44 26.68 -5.63
N VAL A 112 -94.37 25.85 -6.68
CA VAL A 112 -95.01 26.11 -7.98
C VAL A 112 -96.31 25.31 -8.08
N VAL A 113 -97.40 25.91 -7.62
CA VAL A 113 -98.75 25.39 -7.87
C VAL A 113 -99.09 25.69 -9.34
N VAL A 114 -99.24 24.62 -10.12
CA VAL A 114 -99.51 24.67 -11.56
C VAL A 114 -100.98 24.97 -11.80
N VAL A 115 -101.89 24.37 -11.02
CA VAL A 115 -103.32 24.69 -11.00
C VAL A 115 -103.91 24.40 -9.61
N GLU A 116 -104.83 25.25 -9.14
CA GLU A 116 -105.63 25.01 -7.94
C GLU A 116 -107.08 25.42 -8.15
N ARG A 117 -108.03 24.55 -7.79
CA ARG A 117 -109.47 24.85 -7.89
C ARG A 117 -110.25 24.26 -6.74
N THR A 118 -111.23 25.01 -6.25
CA THR A 118 -112.21 24.55 -5.26
C THR A 118 -113.56 24.30 -5.93
N ILE A 119 -114.16 23.16 -5.63
CA ILE A 119 -115.48 22.72 -6.11
C ILE A 119 -116.37 22.30 -4.93
N THR A 120 -117.68 22.31 -5.16
CA THR A 120 -118.67 21.71 -4.25
C THR A 120 -119.39 20.56 -4.93
N PHE A 121 -119.68 19.51 -4.16
CA PHE A 121 -120.54 18.40 -4.61
C PHE A 121 -121.42 17.90 -3.47
N ASN A 122 -122.55 17.28 -3.80
CA ASN A 122 -123.49 16.71 -2.85
C ASN A 122 -123.51 15.18 -2.96
N VAL A 123 -123.71 14.52 -1.83
CA VAL A 123 -124.05 13.10 -1.78
C VAL A 123 -125.49 12.99 -1.29
N GLU A 124 -126.39 12.49 -2.12
CA GLU A 124 -127.79 12.28 -1.75
C GLU A 124 -128.03 10.84 -1.31
N LYS A 125 -129.03 10.63 -0.44
CA LYS A 125 -129.45 9.26 -0.10
C LYS A 125 -129.99 8.57 -1.36
N SER A 126 -129.43 7.42 -1.67
CA SER A 126 -130.01 6.52 -2.67
C SER A 126 -131.40 6.07 -2.19
N LEU A 127 -132.37 6.00 -3.10
CA LEU A 127 -133.72 5.47 -2.80
C LEU A 127 -133.67 4.06 -2.18
N PHE A 128 -132.64 3.27 -2.50
CA PHE A 128 -132.42 1.95 -1.91
C PHE A 128 -131.90 1.99 -0.45
N SER A 129 -131.19 3.05 -0.08
CA SER A 129 -130.64 3.23 1.28
C SER A 129 -131.62 3.87 2.28
N MET A 130 -132.82 4.25 1.81
CA MET A 130 -133.87 4.90 2.59
C MET A 130 -134.97 3.93 3.05
N ILE A 131 -134.80 2.62 2.81
CA ILE A 131 -135.73 1.56 3.22
C ILE A 131 -135.29 1.01 4.59
N PRO A 132 -136.14 1.11 5.64
CA PRO A 132 -135.85 0.57 6.97
C PRO A 132 -135.70 -0.96 6.95
N SER A 133 -134.85 -1.47 7.83
CA SER A 133 -134.46 -2.88 7.94
C SER A 133 -135.62 -3.80 8.31
N GLU A 134 -136.44 -4.19 7.33
CA GLU A 134 -137.32 -5.34 7.46
C GLU A 134 -137.56 -6.01 6.09
N THR A 135 -136.69 -6.98 5.82
CA THR A 135 -136.99 -8.23 5.09
C THR A 135 -137.01 -8.22 3.55
N LYS A 136 -136.03 -8.98 3.01
CA LYS A 136 -136.00 -9.70 1.71
C LYS A 136 -135.69 -8.89 0.44
N LEU A 137 -134.39 -8.68 0.18
CA LEU A 137 -133.78 -8.91 -1.15
C LEU A 137 -132.23 -8.97 -1.12
N HIS A 138 -131.57 -8.52 -0.04
CA HIS A 138 -130.10 -8.59 0.12
C HIS A 138 -129.53 -10.03 0.18
N TYR A 139 -130.30 -11.00 0.70
CA TYR A 139 -129.78 -12.35 0.97
C TYR A 139 -129.45 -13.18 -0.29
N ILE A 140 -129.94 -12.81 -1.48
CA ILE A 140 -129.69 -13.62 -2.70
C ILE A 140 -128.46 -13.13 -3.48
N VAL A 141 -128.17 -11.82 -3.49
CA VAL A 141 -127.02 -11.25 -4.23
C VAL A 141 -125.71 -11.43 -3.46
N GLU A 142 -125.71 -11.19 -2.14
CA GLU A 142 -124.50 -11.35 -1.32
C GLU A 142 -124.02 -12.81 -1.27
N PHE A 143 -124.93 -13.79 -1.28
CA PHE A 143 -124.56 -15.20 -1.32
C PHE A 143 -123.97 -15.63 -2.67
N GLN A 144 -124.46 -15.10 -3.79
CA GLN A 144 -123.91 -15.40 -5.12
C GLN A 144 -122.53 -14.75 -5.32
N GLU A 145 -122.31 -13.53 -4.83
CA GLU A 145 -120.98 -12.90 -4.84
C GLU A 145 -120.01 -13.59 -3.88
N LEU A 146 -120.48 -14.04 -2.72
CA LEU A 146 -119.70 -14.83 -1.78
C LEU A 146 -119.29 -16.18 -2.40
N GLU A 147 -120.22 -16.89 -3.06
CA GLU A 147 -119.93 -18.16 -3.74
C GLU A 147 -118.90 -17.98 -4.86
N LYS A 148 -119.06 -16.95 -5.71
CA LYS A 148 -118.09 -16.62 -6.76
C LYS A 148 -116.71 -16.29 -6.18
N THR A 149 -116.66 -15.48 -5.11
CA THR A 149 -115.41 -15.12 -4.45
C THR A 149 -114.72 -16.34 -3.82
N ILE A 150 -115.49 -17.25 -3.21
CA ILE A 150 -114.96 -18.50 -2.66
C ILE A 150 -114.39 -19.38 -3.78
N MET A 151 -115.06 -19.50 -4.93
CA MET A 151 -114.56 -20.29 -6.06
C MET A 151 -113.29 -19.70 -6.69
N ASP A 152 -113.23 -18.38 -6.90
CA ASP A 152 -112.04 -17.72 -7.45
C ASP A 152 -110.85 -17.85 -6.47
N ARG A 153 -111.11 -17.75 -5.17
CA ARG A 153 -110.09 -17.92 -4.13
C ARG A 153 -109.62 -19.37 -4.00
N ALA A 154 -110.51 -20.34 -4.18
CA ALA A 154 -110.15 -21.76 -4.23
C ALA A 154 -109.27 -22.07 -5.46
N LYS A 155 -109.58 -21.53 -6.64
CA LYS A 155 -108.72 -21.65 -7.83
C LYS A 155 -107.34 -21.01 -7.63
N ALA A 156 -107.29 -19.81 -7.06
CA ALA A 156 -106.02 -19.15 -6.75
C ALA A 156 -105.20 -19.95 -5.70
N MET A 157 -105.88 -20.58 -4.73
CA MET A 157 -105.24 -21.50 -3.78
C MET A 157 -104.73 -22.77 -4.46
N ASP A 158 -105.50 -23.38 -5.36
CA ASP A 158 -105.06 -24.57 -6.11
C ASP A 158 -103.84 -24.26 -7.00
N GLU A 159 -103.82 -23.11 -7.69
CA GLU A 159 -102.65 -22.65 -8.44
C GLU A 159 -101.45 -22.35 -7.53
N ALA A 160 -101.68 -21.71 -6.37
CA ALA A 160 -100.62 -21.44 -5.40
C ALA A 160 -100.07 -22.71 -4.72
N ILE A 161 -100.91 -23.72 -4.46
CA ILE A 161 -100.51 -25.03 -3.91
C ILE A 161 -99.75 -25.83 -4.96
N LYS A 162 -100.18 -25.80 -6.23
CA LYS A 162 -99.47 -26.44 -7.34
C LYS A 162 -98.09 -25.81 -7.59
N ASN A 163 -97.94 -24.52 -7.34
CA ASN A 163 -96.65 -23.82 -7.34
C ASN A 163 -95.89 -23.93 -6.00
N GLY A 164 -96.57 -24.32 -4.92
CA GLY A 164 -96.03 -24.45 -3.56
C GLY A 164 -95.04 -25.60 -3.41
N GLU A 165 -95.31 -26.73 -4.07
CA GLU A 165 -94.35 -27.85 -4.17
C GLU A 165 -93.06 -27.46 -4.93
N ASP A 166 -93.09 -26.42 -5.77
CA ASP A 166 -91.94 -26.00 -6.60
C ASP A 166 -90.95 -25.11 -5.83
N TYR A 167 -91.39 -24.35 -4.82
CA TYR A 167 -90.49 -23.46 -4.05
C TYR A 167 -89.45 -24.24 -3.22
N ALA A 168 -89.81 -25.37 -2.62
CA ALA A 168 -88.86 -26.21 -1.89
C ALA A 168 -87.81 -26.83 -2.85
N SER A 169 -88.24 -27.23 -4.05
CA SER A 169 -87.38 -27.72 -5.12
C SER A 169 -86.40 -26.65 -5.62
N LEU A 170 -86.87 -25.41 -5.78
CA LEU A 170 -86.04 -24.27 -6.17
C LEU A 170 -84.99 -23.92 -5.10
N ILE A 171 -85.34 -24.00 -3.81
CA ILE A 171 -84.40 -23.78 -2.70
C ILE A 171 -83.33 -24.88 -2.65
N GLU A 172 -83.70 -26.15 -2.78
CA GLU A 172 -82.70 -27.24 -2.82
C GLU A 172 -81.80 -27.12 -4.04
N LYS A 173 -82.34 -26.82 -5.23
CA LYS A 173 -81.51 -26.53 -6.42
C LYS A 173 -80.55 -25.36 -6.21
N ALA A 174 -81.00 -24.28 -5.58
CA ALA A 174 -80.15 -23.13 -5.26
C ALA A 174 -79.05 -23.48 -4.25
N LYS A 175 -79.35 -24.31 -3.25
CA LYS A 175 -78.39 -24.83 -2.26
C LYS A 175 -77.36 -25.77 -2.91
N GLU A 176 -77.80 -26.73 -3.73
CA GLU A 176 -76.92 -27.63 -4.48
C GLU A 176 -76.00 -26.86 -5.41
N LYS A 177 -76.56 -25.89 -6.15
CA LYS A 177 -75.78 -25.00 -7.02
C LYS A 177 -74.77 -24.16 -6.21
N GLY A 178 -75.19 -23.57 -5.09
CA GLY A 178 -74.31 -22.80 -4.22
C GLY A 178 -73.16 -23.64 -3.64
N LEU A 179 -73.43 -24.88 -3.22
CA LEU A 179 -72.41 -25.79 -2.73
C LEU A 179 -71.43 -26.20 -3.84
N SER A 180 -71.95 -26.46 -5.05
CA SER A 180 -71.15 -26.76 -6.24
C SER A 180 -70.24 -25.59 -6.61
N ASP A 181 -70.79 -24.37 -6.70
CA ASP A 181 -70.04 -23.15 -7.03
C ASP A 181 -68.92 -22.90 -5.99
N ILE A 182 -69.19 -23.12 -4.69
CA ILE A 182 -68.18 -23.03 -3.61
C ILE A 182 -67.09 -24.11 -3.76
N GLN A 183 -67.47 -25.35 -4.07
CA GLN A 183 -66.51 -26.44 -4.26
C GLN A 183 -65.61 -26.20 -5.48
N ILE A 184 -66.17 -25.70 -6.58
CA ILE A 184 -65.43 -25.32 -7.79
C ILE A 184 -64.46 -24.18 -7.47
N ALA A 185 -64.94 -23.11 -6.84
CA ALA A 185 -64.09 -21.98 -6.46
C ALA A 185 -62.94 -22.41 -5.55
N LYS A 186 -63.23 -23.24 -4.53
CA LYS A 186 -62.22 -23.80 -3.63
C LYS A 186 -61.15 -24.59 -4.40
N SER A 187 -61.57 -25.44 -5.34
CA SER A 187 -60.66 -26.30 -6.10
C SER A 187 -59.78 -25.46 -7.04
N SER A 188 -60.36 -24.51 -7.77
CA SER A 188 -59.64 -23.56 -8.63
C SER A 188 -58.61 -22.75 -7.84
N SER A 189 -58.99 -22.18 -6.69
CA SER A 189 -58.05 -21.41 -5.85
C SER A 189 -56.90 -22.26 -5.33
N ILE A 190 -57.15 -23.52 -4.95
CA ILE A 190 -56.08 -24.43 -4.50
C ILE A 190 -55.12 -24.74 -5.64
N ASP A 191 -55.63 -24.96 -6.85
CA ASP A 191 -54.80 -25.28 -8.00
C ASP A 191 -53.98 -24.07 -8.47
N GLU A 192 -54.56 -22.87 -8.47
CA GLU A 192 -53.83 -21.61 -8.72
C GLU A 192 -52.72 -21.39 -7.67
N LEU A 193 -53.02 -21.61 -6.39
CA LEU A 193 -52.02 -21.49 -5.32
C LEU A 193 -50.89 -22.52 -5.48
N LYS A 194 -51.20 -23.76 -5.87
CA LYS A 194 -50.18 -24.78 -6.16
C LYS A 194 -49.32 -24.41 -7.35
N GLN A 195 -49.91 -23.91 -8.43
CA GLN A 195 -49.16 -23.47 -9.61
C GLN A 195 -48.25 -22.30 -9.27
N LEU A 196 -48.75 -21.31 -8.52
CA LEU A 196 -47.95 -20.19 -8.05
C LEU A 196 -46.81 -20.66 -7.13
N ALA A 197 -47.08 -21.54 -6.19
CA ALA A 197 -46.07 -22.09 -5.29
C ALA A 197 -44.97 -22.85 -6.06
N ASN A 198 -45.36 -23.71 -7.01
CA ASN A 198 -44.40 -24.46 -7.84
C ASN A 198 -43.55 -23.53 -8.71
N SER A 199 -44.16 -22.51 -9.32
CA SER A 199 -43.42 -21.50 -10.08
C SER A 199 -42.42 -20.74 -9.20
N ARG A 200 -42.82 -20.33 -7.99
CA ARG A 200 -41.93 -19.64 -7.04
C ARG A 200 -40.81 -20.54 -6.53
N ILE A 201 -41.07 -21.82 -6.28
CA ILE A 201 -40.03 -22.79 -5.90
C ILE A 201 -39.01 -22.93 -7.03
N SER A 202 -39.47 -23.10 -8.28
CA SER A 202 -38.56 -23.21 -9.43
C SER A 202 -37.72 -21.94 -9.63
N ASP A 203 -38.32 -20.74 -9.48
CA ASP A 203 -37.58 -19.48 -9.50
C ASP A 203 -36.49 -19.41 -8.43
N LEU A 204 -36.80 -19.86 -7.21
CA LEU A 204 -35.86 -19.90 -6.09
C LEU A 204 -34.73 -20.89 -6.33
N GLU A 205 -35.03 -22.09 -6.82
CA GLU A 205 -34.04 -23.11 -7.17
C GLU A 205 -33.10 -22.62 -8.27
N ASN A 206 -33.63 -22.00 -9.32
CA ASN A 206 -32.84 -21.43 -10.40
C ASN A 206 -31.91 -20.31 -9.90
N LYS A 207 -32.41 -19.41 -9.03
CA LYS A 207 -31.59 -18.36 -8.41
C LYS A 207 -30.53 -18.96 -7.48
N ALA A 208 -30.86 -19.97 -6.69
CA ALA A 208 -29.92 -20.64 -5.80
C ALA A 208 -28.78 -21.32 -6.58
N GLN A 209 -29.11 -22.00 -7.68
CA GLN A 209 -28.11 -22.61 -8.56
C GLN A 209 -27.23 -21.56 -9.24
N ALA A 210 -27.81 -20.45 -9.70
CA ALA A 210 -27.05 -19.34 -10.27
C ALA A 210 -26.04 -18.76 -9.25
N TYR A 211 -26.50 -18.48 -8.02
CA TYR A 211 -25.63 -18.01 -6.94
C TYR A 211 -24.52 -19.02 -6.60
N SER A 212 -24.83 -20.32 -6.52
CA SER A 212 -23.84 -21.35 -6.25
C SER A 212 -22.75 -21.39 -7.33
N ARG A 213 -23.13 -21.32 -8.61
CA ARG A 213 -22.17 -21.28 -9.73
C ARG A 213 -21.26 -20.07 -9.65
N THR A 214 -21.83 -18.88 -9.41
CA THR A 214 -21.04 -17.66 -9.24
C THR A 214 -20.07 -17.76 -8.07
N PHE A 215 -20.49 -18.35 -6.95
CA PHE A 215 -19.62 -18.55 -5.80
C PHE A 215 -18.46 -19.50 -6.11
N ASP A 216 -18.73 -20.63 -6.78
CA ASP A 216 -17.70 -21.59 -7.18
C ASP A 216 -16.70 -20.99 -8.18
N GLU A 217 -17.19 -20.18 -9.13
CA GLU A 217 -16.35 -19.46 -10.08
C GLU A 217 -15.44 -18.43 -9.39
N GLN A 218 -15.98 -17.65 -8.46
CA GLN A 218 -15.21 -16.67 -7.69
C GLN A 218 -14.16 -17.35 -6.81
N LYS A 219 -14.51 -18.49 -6.18
CA LYS A 219 -13.57 -19.28 -5.40
C LYS A 219 -12.40 -19.77 -6.26
N ARG A 220 -12.70 -20.35 -7.43
CA ARG A 220 -11.67 -20.81 -8.37
C ARG A 220 -10.76 -19.66 -8.82
N TYR A 221 -11.33 -18.50 -9.15
CA TYR A 221 -10.56 -17.31 -9.49
C TYR A 221 -9.62 -16.88 -8.35
N MET A 222 -10.11 -16.88 -7.11
CA MET A 222 -9.31 -16.54 -5.94
C MET A 222 -8.15 -17.51 -5.73
N ASP A 223 -8.42 -18.81 -5.86
CA ASP A 223 -7.41 -19.87 -5.75
C ASP A 223 -6.32 -19.72 -6.84
N GLU A 224 -6.73 -19.46 -8.08
CA GLU A 224 -5.80 -19.18 -9.19
C GLU A 224 -4.93 -17.94 -8.92
N LYS A 225 -5.52 -16.85 -8.43
CA LYS A 225 -4.77 -15.63 -8.09
C LYS A 225 -3.83 -15.84 -6.92
N HIS A 226 -4.23 -16.61 -5.92
CA HIS A 226 -3.39 -16.96 -4.78
C HIS A 226 -2.17 -17.77 -5.20
N GLU A 227 -2.34 -18.78 -6.06
CA GLU A 227 -1.21 -19.55 -6.58
C GLU A 227 -0.29 -18.72 -7.49
N ALA A 228 -0.85 -17.86 -8.35
CA ALA A 228 -0.06 -16.93 -9.15
C ALA A 228 0.76 -15.97 -8.28
N PHE A 229 0.18 -15.46 -7.18
CA PHE A 229 0.88 -14.63 -6.22
C PHE A 229 2.03 -15.40 -5.54
N LYS A 230 1.78 -16.62 -5.06
CA LYS A 230 2.85 -17.47 -4.49
C LYS A 230 3.98 -17.72 -5.47
N GLN A 231 3.66 -18.06 -6.72
CA GLN A 231 4.66 -18.26 -7.76
C GLN A 231 5.46 -16.98 -8.01
N SER A 232 4.79 -15.82 -8.14
CA SER A 232 5.47 -14.53 -8.31
C SER A 232 6.40 -14.19 -7.14
N VAL A 233 5.99 -14.49 -5.90
CA VAL A 233 6.83 -14.27 -4.71
C VAL A 233 8.05 -15.21 -4.70
N ASN A 234 7.85 -16.49 -5.04
CA ASN A 234 8.92 -17.49 -5.02
C ASN A 234 9.90 -17.35 -6.19
N SER A 235 9.42 -16.92 -7.36
CA SER A 235 10.24 -16.79 -8.59
C SER A 235 10.80 -15.38 -8.80
N GLY A 236 10.23 -14.37 -8.14
CA GLY A 236 10.51 -12.95 -8.42
C GLY A 236 11.81 -12.37 -7.87
N GLY A 237 12.73 -13.18 -7.34
CA GLY A 237 13.99 -12.67 -6.78
C GLY A 237 13.78 -11.65 -5.65
N LEU A 238 12.63 -11.71 -4.97
CA LEU A 238 12.29 -10.78 -3.90
C LEU A 238 13.25 -11.00 -2.72
N VAL A 239 13.84 -9.90 -2.28
CA VAL A 239 14.73 -9.89 -1.13
C VAL A 239 13.88 -9.95 0.14
N THR A 240 13.87 -11.10 0.82
CA THR A 240 13.14 -11.26 2.09
C THR A 240 13.98 -10.77 3.29
N SER A 241 13.31 -10.50 4.42
CA SER A 241 13.99 -10.21 5.69
C SER A 241 14.91 -11.35 6.13
N GLY A 242 14.55 -12.61 5.82
CA GLY A 242 15.42 -13.77 6.02
C GLY A 242 16.66 -13.75 5.12
N SER A 243 16.47 -13.42 3.83
CA SER A 243 17.55 -13.35 2.83
C SER A 243 18.60 -12.27 3.12
N THR A 244 18.24 -11.24 3.88
CA THR A 244 19.10 -10.09 4.24
C THR A 244 19.74 -10.21 5.61
N SER A 245 19.48 -11.30 6.34
CA SER A 245 19.97 -11.50 7.70
C SER A 245 21.49 -11.35 7.83
N ASN A 246 22.23 -11.84 6.83
CA ASN A 246 23.69 -11.85 6.78
C ASN A 246 24.29 -10.74 5.89
N TRP A 247 23.51 -9.75 5.46
CA TRP A 247 24.03 -8.63 4.67
C TRP A 247 24.84 -7.66 5.55
N GLN A 248 25.77 -6.92 4.93
CA GLN A 248 26.48 -5.83 5.58
C GLN A 248 25.51 -4.71 5.95
N LYS A 249 25.30 -4.45 7.25
CA LYS A 249 24.33 -3.44 7.75
C LYS A 249 24.96 -2.08 8.07
N ALA A 250 26.25 -2.05 8.41
CA ALA A 250 26.93 -0.80 8.76
C ALA A 250 27.34 -0.06 7.48
N LYS A 251 27.00 1.23 7.42
CA LYS A 251 27.36 2.12 6.29
C LYS A 251 28.89 2.31 6.24
N ILE A 252 29.46 2.16 5.04
CA ILE A 252 30.88 2.45 4.78
C ILE A 252 31.07 3.92 4.38
N THR A 253 30.07 4.51 3.71
CA THR A 253 30.04 5.91 3.25
C THR A 253 28.78 6.62 3.74
N LYS A 254 28.73 7.94 3.56
CA LYS A 254 27.49 8.72 3.64
C LYS A 254 26.54 8.32 2.50
N ASP A 255 25.29 8.77 2.59
CA ASP A 255 24.25 8.51 1.58
C ASP A 255 24.55 9.17 0.22
N ASP A 256 25.39 10.21 0.21
CA ASP A 256 25.90 10.86 -1.01
C ASP A 256 27.18 10.20 -1.57
N GLY A 257 27.57 9.04 -1.03
CA GLY A 257 28.77 8.30 -1.43
C GLY A 257 30.09 8.88 -0.91
N LYS A 258 30.07 9.97 -0.13
CA LYS A 258 31.29 10.58 0.41
C LYS A 258 31.76 9.90 1.70
N ILE A 259 33.05 10.00 1.98
CA ILE A 259 33.65 9.53 3.24
C ILE A 259 33.08 10.30 4.44
N MET A 260 32.94 9.62 5.58
CA MET A 260 32.55 10.25 6.84
C MET A 260 33.67 11.14 7.36
N GLN A 261 33.34 12.37 7.77
CA GLN A 261 34.32 13.33 8.29
C GLN A 261 34.13 13.54 9.78
N ILE A 262 35.23 13.51 10.53
CA ILE A 262 35.27 13.76 11.97
C ILE A 262 36.24 14.89 12.27
N THR A 263 35.72 15.96 12.88
CA THR A 263 36.56 17.07 13.37
C THR A 263 36.98 16.81 14.81
N GLY A 264 38.23 17.11 15.16
CA GLY A 264 38.74 16.95 16.53
C GLY A 264 38.95 15.50 16.94
N PHE A 265 39.29 14.61 16.00
CA PHE A 265 39.52 13.20 16.31
C PHE A 265 40.78 13.02 17.17
N ASP A 266 40.63 12.43 18.36
CA ASP A 266 41.74 12.12 19.26
C ASP A 266 42.30 10.71 18.97
N PHE A 267 43.52 10.66 18.45
CA PHE A 267 44.21 9.41 18.14
C PHE A 267 44.69 8.61 19.36
N ASN A 268 44.66 9.18 20.57
CA ASN A 268 44.93 8.44 21.81
C ASN A 268 43.67 7.80 22.40
N ASN A 269 42.49 8.31 22.06
CA ASN A 269 41.20 7.81 22.54
C ASN A 269 40.21 7.61 21.38
N PRO A 270 40.56 6.87 20.31
CA PRO A 270 39.72 6.78 19.12
C PRO A 270 38.32 6.20 19.43
N GLU A 271 38.24 5.25 20.37
CA GLU A 271 36.99 4.62 20.78
C GLU A 271 35.93 5.60 21.28
N GLN A 272 36.31 6.74 21.89
CA GLN A 272 35.35 7.72 22.38
C GLN A 272 34.50 8.32 21.27
N ARG A 273 35.05 8.39 20.05
CA ARG A 273 34.37 9.03 18.91
C ARG A 273 33.77 8.03 17.93
N ILE A 274 34.41 6.89 17.74
CA ILE A 274 34.02 5.90 16.71
C ILE A 274 33.74 4.49 17.25
N GLY A 275 33.90 4.26 18.56
CA GLY A 275 33.57 3.01 19.22
C GLY A 275 34.42 1.81 18.79
N ASP A 276 33.82 0.62 18.93
CA ASP A 276 34.40 -0.69 18.65
C ASP A 276 33.90 -1.26 17.32
N SER A 277 33.86 -0.43 16.28
CA SER A 277 33.48 -0.87 14.94
C SER A 277 34.48 -0.39 13.90
N THR A 278 34.70 -1.19 12.87
CA THR A 278 35.55 -0.81 11.74
C THR A 278 35.00 0.43 11.05
N GLN A 279 35.87 1.41 10.77
CA GLN A 279 35.52 2.70 10.21
C GLN A 279 36.55 3.16 9.18
N PHE A 280 36.05 3.81 8.13
CA PHE A 280 36.86 4.48 7.10
C PHE A 280 36.45 5.94 7.07
N ILE A 281 37.28 6.80 7.66
CA ILE A 281 36.93 8.19 7.92
C ILE A 281 37.99 9.15 7.39
N TYR A 282 37.58 10.38 7.20
CA TYR A 282 38.46 11.53 7.05
C TYR A 282 38.45 12.32 8.35
N VAL A 283 39.62 12.70 8.84
CA VAL A 283 39.74 13.51 10.06
C VAL A 283 40.19 14.92 9.71
N SER A 284 39.68 15.90 10.45
CA SER A 284 40.15 17.29 10.40
C SER A 284 40.44 17.81 11.79
N GLN A 285 41.46 18.65 11.93
CA GLN A 285 41.90 19.18 13.23
C GLN A 285 42.13 18.05 14.25
N ALA A 286 42.75 16.96 13.83
CA ALA A 286 43.01 15.83 14.71
C ALA A 286 43.94 16.20 15.87
N ILE A 287 43.81 15.50 16.99
CA ILE A 287 44.56 15.68 18.23
C ILE A 287 45.40 14.42 18.46
N ASN A 288 46.59 14.56 19.07
CA ASN A 288 47.54 13.45 19.33
C ASN A 288 47.99 12.71 18.05
N TYR A 289 48.09 13.44 16.95
CA TYR A 289 48.56 12.98 15.65
C TYR A 289 50.11 12.94 15.59
N PRO A 290 50.70 12.23 14.61
CA PRO A 290 52.15 12.24 14.40
C PRO A 290 52.70 13.66 14.18
N ARG A 291 53.92 13.94 14.64
CA ARG A 291 54.55 15.26 14.46
C ARG A 291 54.91 15.51 12.98
N ASP A 292 55.03 16.79 12.63
CA ASP A 292 55.52 17.26 11.32
C ASP A 292 54.69 16.82 10.11
N VAL A 293 53.40 16.53 10.32
CA VAL A 293 52.43 16.21 9.26
C VAL A 293 51.11 16.95 9.48
N SER A 294 50.27 16.99 8.44
CA SER A 294 48.94 17.59 8.51
C SER A 294 48.09 16.97 9.62
N THR A 295 47.28 17.78 10.31
CA THR A 295 46.21 17.35 11.24
C THR A 295 44.98 16.80 10.52
N ASN A 296 44.94 16.96 9.19
CA ASN A 296 43.87 16.48 8.32
C ASN A 296 44.38 15.32 7.46
N GLY A 297 43.58 14.28 7.31
CA GLY A 297 43.94 13.11 6.52
C GLY A 297 42.90 11.99 6.57
N THR A 298 43.18 10.87 5.92
CA THR A 298 42.31 9.68 5.99
C THR A 298 42.76 8.73 7.09
N VAL A 299 41.79 8.12 7.76
CA VAL A 299 42.00 7.11 8.80
C VAL A 299 41.24 5.85 8.44
N GLU A 300 41.95 4.75 8.42
CA GLU A 300 41.41 3.40 8.37
C GLU A 300 41.53 2.80 9.77
N TYR A 301 40.40 2.51 10.40
CA TYR A 301 40.32 1.96 11.74
C TYR A 301 39.67 0.58 11.66
N LEU A 302 40.47 -0.47 11.82
CA LEU A 302 40.06 -1.87 11.70
C LEU A 302 39.93 -2.47 13.09
N VAL A 303 38.77 -3.10 13.36
CA VAL A 303 38.47 -3.74 14.63
C VAL A 303 38.31 -5.24 14.40
N VAL A 304 39.16 -6.04 15.05
CA VAL A 304 39.01 -7.50 15.12
C VAL A 304 38.24 -7.87 16.39
N THR A 305 38.67 -7.30 17.52
CA THR A 305 37.99 -7.35 18.82
C THR A 305 38.21 -6.03 19.57
N SER A 306 37.61 -5.86 20.74
CA SER A 306 37.85 -4.67 21.59
C SER A 306 39.33 -4.48 22.01
N ASP A 307 40.11 -5.56 22.03
CA ASP A 307 41.53 -5.55 22.43
C ASP A 307 42.51 -5.61 21.26
N TYR A 308 42.05 -6.01 20.07
CA TYR A 308 42.86 -6.15 18.86
C TYR A 308 42.34 -5.27 17.74
N LYS A 309 43.05 -4.18 17.49
CA LYS A 309 42.67 -3.15 16.51
C LYS A 309 43.88 -2.63 15.76
N ARG A 310 43.65 -2.07 14.57
CA ARG A 310 44.68 -1.39 13.80
C ARG A 310 44.16 -0.07 13.27
N MET A 311 44.94 0.97 13.42
CA MET A 311 44.64 2.28 12.90
C MET A 311 45.75 2.72 11.96
N THR A 312 45.38 3.08 10.73
CA THR A 312 46.29 3.61 9.71
C THR A 312 45.90 5.05 9.39
N TYR A 313 46.80 6.00 9.58
CA TYR A 313 46.60 7.42 9.28
C TYR A 313 47.43 7.84 8.07
N ARG A 314 46.79 8.50 7.10
CA ARG A 314 47.41 9.06 5.90
C ARG A 314 47.18 10.58 5.88
N PRO A 315 48.11 11.38 6.43
CA PRO A 315 47.98 12.84 6.45
C PRO A 315 48.04 13.45 5.05
N ASN A 316 47.24 14.49 4.84
CA ASN A 316 47.24 15.25 3.58
C ASN A 316 48.60 15.90 3.30
N GLY A 317 48.89 16.06 2.00
CA GLY A 317 50.08 16.78 1.54
C GLY A 317 51.40 16.01 1.69
N THR A 318 51.34 14.74 2.11
CA THR A 318 52.53 13.88 2.25
C THR A 318 52.24 12.47 1.73
N ASN A 319 53.26 11.74 1.32
CA ASN A 319 53.17 10.30 1.03
C ASN A 319 53.40 9.43 2.27
N LYS A 320 53.49 10.05 3.47
CA LYS A 320 53.72 9.33 4.71
C LYS A 320 52.47 8.57 5.14
N VAL A 321 52.66 7.41 5.75
CA VAL A 321 51.59 6.64 6.36
C VAL A 321 52.02 6.26 7.76
N PHE A 322 51.13 6.38 8.73
CA PHE A 322 51.42 6.06 10.12
C PHE A 322 50.47 4.96 10.59
N VAL A 323 50.96 4.09 11.46
CA VAL A 323 50.17 2.98 12.03
C VAL A 323 50.27 3.00 13.55
N LYS A 324 49.12 2.80 14.21
CA LYS A 324 49.00 2.35 15.60
C LYS A 324 48.32 0.98 15.61
N ARG A 325 48.73 0.13 16.55
CA ARG A 325 48.10 -1.17 16.81
C ARG A 325 47.62 -1.19 18.24
N LYS A 326 46.44 -1.74 18.48
CA LYS A 326 45.97 -2.10 19.80
C LYS A 326 46.18 -3.60 19.96
N GLU A 327 46.97 -3.98 20.95
CA GLU A 327 47.26 -5.38 21.25
C GLU A 327 47.10 -5.58 22.74
N ALA A 328 46.32 -6.62 23.13
CA ALA A 328 45.98 -6.90 24.53
C ALA A 328 45.47 -5.65 25.29
N GLY A 329 44.61 -4.85 24.64
CA GLY A 329 43.95 -3.69 25.26
C GLY A 329 44.76 -2.39 25.24
N SER A 330 46.04 -2.41 24.85
CA SER A 330 46.92 -1.22 24.87
C SER A 330 47.29 -0.76 23.47
N TRP A 331 47.23 0.55 23.23
CA TRP A 331 47.68 1.15 21.97
C TRP A 331 49.20 1.31 21.94
N SER A 332 49.82 0.94 20.82
CA SER A 332 51.22 1.24 20.54
C SER A 332 51.44 2.73 20.29
N GLU A 333 52.70 3.17 20.35
CA GLU A 333 53.10 4.45 19.76
C GLU A 333 52.94 4.44 18.24
N TRP A 334 53.00 5.63 17.64
CA TRP A 334 52.99 5.78 16.19
C TRP A 334 54.25 5.18 15.56
N SER A 335 54.05 4.31 14.57
CA SER A 335 55.10 3.88 13.66
C SER A 335 54.84 4.48 12.28
N GLU A 336 55.79 5.23 11.75
CA GLU A 336 55.78 5.59 10.32
C GLU A 336 56.00 4.30 9.51
N LEU A 337 55.08 4.02 8.59
CA LEU A 337 55.20 2.95 7.63
C LEU A 337 56.17 3.40 6.54
N ALA A 338 57.26 2.65 6.46
CA ALA A 338 58.19 2.64 5.37
C ALA A 338 57.49 2.43 4.02
N ILE A 339 57.35 3.48 3.22
CA ILE A 339 56.86 3.37 1.84
C ILE A 339 58.05 3.51 0.90
N ASN A 340 58.28 2.50 0.08
CA ASN A 340 59.20 2.58 -1.06
C ASN A 340 58.51 3.42 -2.16
N ASP A 341 58.63 4.73 -2.09
CA ASP A 341 58.23 5.65 -3.16
C ASP A 341 59.43 5.85 -4.10
N TYR A 342 59.20 5.73 -5.40
CA TYR A 342 60.23 6.00 -6.41
C TYR A 342 60.80 7.43 -6.28
N ASN A 343 59.97 8.40 -5.86
CA ASN A 343 60.37 9.79 -5.67
C ASN A 343 60.95 10.08 -4.28
N THR A 344 60.68 9.22 -3.29
CA THR A 344 61.22 9.31 -1.92
C THR A 344 61.71 7.95 -1.43
N PRO A 345 62.77 7.41 -2.05
CA PRO A 345 63.27 6.08 -1.71
C PRO A 345 63.88 6.08 -0.30
N PHE A 346 63.89 4.91 0.33
CA PHE A 346 64.58 4.67 1.61
C PHE A 346 66.04 5.12 1.62
N GLU A 347 66.65 5.08 0.44
CA GLU A 347 68.03 5.45 0.18
C GLU A 347 68.07 6.16 -1.17
N THR A 348 68.62 7.37 -1.22
CA THR A 348 68.80 8.09 -2.49
C THR A 348 70.07 7.62 -3.17
N VAL A 349 70.13 7.72 -4.50
CA VAL A 349 71.37 7.43 -5.26
C VAL A 349 72.54 8.26 -4.72
N GLN A 350 72.30 9.51 -4.35
CA GLN A 350 73.32 10.40 -3.78
C GLN A 350 73.83 9.94 -2.41
N SER A 351 72.94 9.48 -1.52
CA SER A 351 73.32 9.01 -0.19
C SER A 351 74.02 7.64 -0.26
N ALA A 352 73.56 6.73 -1.13
CA ALA A 352 74.27 5.49 -1.44
C ALA A 352 75.69 5.76 -1.98
N GLN A 353 75.82 6.68 -2.94
CA GLN A 353 77.12 7.08 -3.49
C GLN A 353 78.03 7.71 -2.42
N SER A 354 77.48 8.53 -1.53
CA SER A 354 78.24 9.15 -0.44
C SER A 354 78.80 8.09 0.53
N LYS A 355 78.00 7.06 0.86
CA LYS A 355 78.45 5.93 1.69
C LYS A 355 79.55 5.12 0.99
N ALA A 356 79.40 4.87 -0.32
CA ALA A 356 80.41 4.18 -1.12
C ALA A 356 81.73 4.96 -1.16
N ASN A 357 81.67 6.28 -1.42
CA ASN A 357 82.84 7.15 -1.44
C ASN A 357 83.54 7.21 -0.08
N MET A 358 82.78 7.25 1.02
CA MET A 358 83.34 7.23 2.37
C MET A 358 84.04 5.89 2.67
N ALA A 359 83.42 4.77 2.28
CA ALA A 359 84.02 3.46 2.44
C ALA A 359 85.33 3.32 1.61
N GLU A 360 85.32 3.81 0.37
CA GLU A 360 86.51 3.85 -0.49
C GLU A 360 87.62 4.71 0.12
N SER A 361 87.28 5.92 0.59
CA SER A 361 88.24 6.82 1.24
C SER A 361 88.86 6.19 2.48
N ASN A 362 88.05 5.58 3.35
CA ASN A 362 88.51 4.88 4.54
C ASN A 362 89.42 3.68 4.19
N ALA A 363 89.06 2.91 3.16
CA ALA A 363 89.87 1.79 2.69
C ALA A 363 91.23 2.25 2.16
N LYS A 364 91.25 3.36 1.40
CA LYS A 364 92.50 3.97 0.90
C LYS A 364 93.40 4.44 2.03
N LEU A 365 92.85 5.21 2.99
CA LEU A 365 93.61 5.68 4.15
C LEU A 365 94.20 4.52 4.95
N TYR A 366 93.41 3.45 5.16
CA TYR A 366 93.89 2.25 5.85
C TYR A 366 95.02 1.56 5.08
N ALA A 367 94.89 1.38 3.76
CA ALA A 367 95.91 0.75 2.93
C ALA A 367 97.21 1.56 2.90
N ASP A 368 97.12 2.89 2.74
CA ASP A 368 98.27 3.80 2.73
C ASP A 368 98.98 3.80 4.10
N ASP A 369 98.23 3.84 5.21
CA ASP A 369 98.80 3.74 6.56
C ASP A 369 99.57 2.42 6.76
N LYS A 370 98.98 1.30 6.34
CA LYS A 370 99.63 -0.02 6.44
C LYS A 370 100.87 -0.12 5.57
N PHE A 371 100.84 0.42 4.35
CA PHE A 371 101.99 0.38 3.44
C PHE A 371 103.13 1.26 3.95
N ASN A 372 102.85 2.49 4.36
CA ASN A 372 103.87 3.43 4.84
C ASN A 372 104.57 2.94 6.11
N LYS A 373 103.88 2.17 6.96
CA LYS A 373 104.45 1.57 8.18
C LYS A 373 105.26 0.28 7.94
N ARG A 374 105.39 -0.19 6.69
CA ARG A 374 106.18 -1.40 6.40
C ARG A 374 107.68 -1.19 6.54
N TYR A 375 108.18 0.02 6.35
CA TYR A 375 109.62 0.29 6.44
C TYR A 375 109.96 0.83 7.83
N SER A 376 110.90 0.20 8.51
CA SER A 376 111.44 0.68 9.78
C SER A 376 112.95 0.84 9.66
N VAL A 377 113.48 1.98 10.11
CA VAL A 377 114.94 2.15 10.24
C VAL A 377 115.35 1.41 11.51
N ILE A 378 116.04 0.29 11.34
CA ILE A 378 116.42 -0.59 12.46
C ILE A 378 117.88 -0.42 12.88
N PHE A 379 118.69 0.23 12.04
CA PHE A 379 120.03 0.69 12.37
C PHE A 379 120.26 2.00 11.64
N ASP A 380 120.79 3.00 12.35
CA ASP A 380 121.23 4.28 11.81
C ASP A 380 122.50 4.66 12.57
N GLY A 381 123.64 4.61 11.90
CA GLY A 381 124.94 4.69 12.55
C GLY A 381 126.10 4.53 11.58
N THR A 382 127.24 4.03 12.07
CA THR A 382 128.43 3.80 11.26
C THR A 382 129.15 2.58 11.80
N ALA A 383 129.17 1.50 11.01
CA ALA A 383 129.87 0.26 11.35
C ALA A 383 130.83 -0.11 10.21
N ASN A 384 132.12 -0.14 10.54
CA ASN A 384 133.20 -0.49 9.62
C ASN A 384 134.14 -1.49 10.30
N GLY A 385 134.70 -2.39 9.49
CA GLY A 385 135.71 -3.35 9.92
C GLY A 385 135.18 -4.62 10.56
N VAL A 386 135.90 -5.72 10.33
CA VAL A 386 135.58 -7.05 10.88
C VAL A 386 135.62 -7.02 12.41
N GLY A 387 134.59 -7.58 13.04
CA GLY A 387 134.37 -7.58 14.49
C GLY A 387 133.40 -6.51 14.98
N SER A 388 133.08 -5.50 14.16
CA SER A 388 132.14 -4.44 14.55
C SER A 388 130.70 -4.96 14.65
N THR A 389 130.04 -4.66 15.77
CA THR A 389 128.65 -5.05 16.03
C THR A 389 127.68 -3.89 15.77
N LEU A 390 126.64 -4.18 15.00
CA LEU A 390 125.50 -3.32 14.71
C LEU A 390 124.36 -3.73 15.64
N TYR A 391 123.99 -2.86 16.58
CA TYR A 391 122.82 -3.05 17.44
C TYR A 391 121.57 -2.56 16.72
N LEU A 392 120.58 -3.44 16.62
CA LEU A 392 119.32 -3.17 15.94
C LEU A 392 118.26 -2.74 16.95
N ASN A 393 117.50 -1.71 16.61
CA ASN A 393 116.43 -1.19 17.48
C ASN A 393 115.20 -2.11 17.53
N GLU A 394 115.09 -3.10 16.64
CA GLU A 394 114.01 -4.07 16.59
C GLU A 394 114.53 -5.47 16.24
N SER A 395 113.79 -6.51 16.65
CA SER A 395 114.12 -7.90 16.30
C SER A 395 113.98 -8.15 14.80
N LEU A 396 114.97 -8.85 14.23
CA LEU A 396 114.95 -9.38 12.87
C LEU A 396 113.72 -10.23 12.56
N ASP A 397 113.06 -10.82 13.57
CA ASP A 397 111.84 -11.62 13.39
C ASP A 397 110.62 -10.82 12.91
N GLN A 398 110.68 -9.49 13.00
CA GLN A 398 109.62 -8.60 12.55
C GLN A 398 109.66 -8.31 11.05
N PHE A 399 110.74 -8.69 10.36
CA PHE A 399 111.02 -8.29 8.98
C PHE A 399 111.09 -9.49 8.04
N ILE A 400 110.73 -9.25 6.77
CA ILE A 400 110.86 -10.21 5.66
C ILE A 400 112.07 -9.92 4.78
N LEU A 401 112.55 -8.67 4.79
CA LEU A 401 113.67 -8.19 4.00
C LEU A 401 114.41 -7.12 4.79
N LEU A 402 115.72 -7.09 4.67
CA LEU A 402 116.56 -5.99 5.14
C LEU A 402 117.18 -5.30 3.93
N ILE A 403 117.22 -3.97 3.97
CA ILE A 403 117.88 -3.13 2.98
C ILE A 403 119.04 -2.44 3.69
N PHE A 404 120.25 -2.70 3.23
CA PHE A 404 121.48 -2.16 3.77
C PHE A 404 121.92 -1.00 2.90
N TYR A 405 122.20 0.13 3.53
CA TYR A 405 122.83 1.28 2.91
C TYR A 405 124.20 1.48 3.55
N GLY A 406 125.17 1.75 2.71
CA GLY A 406 126.53 1.96 3.15
C GLY A 406 127.41 2.54 2.08
N THR A 407 128.68 2.69 2.40
CA THR A 407 129.71 3.17 1.48
C THR A 407 130.79 2.12 1.31
N PHE A 408 131.35 2.02 0.12
CA PHE A 408 132.55 1.26 -0.20
C PHE A 408 133.43 2.09 -1.13
N PRO A 409 134.65 1.67 -1.51
CA PRO A 409 135.53 2.49 -2.35
C PRO A 409 134.92 2.89 -3.70
N GLY A 410 133.87 2.20 -4.16
CA GLY A 410 133.12 2.55 -5.37
C GLY A 410 131.98 3.53 -5.19
N GLY A 411 131.79 4.10 -4.00
CA GLY A 411 130.70 5.03 -3.68
C GLY A 411 129.69 4.41 -2.71
N ASP A 412 128.41 4.76 -2.87
CA ASP A 412 127.33 4.23 -2.04
C ASP A 412 126.85 2.88 -2.57
N PHE A 413 126.48 1.97 -1.67
CA PHE A 413 125.82 0.71 -2.02
C PHE A 413 124.44 0.61 -1.36
N THR A 414 123.54 -0.09 -2.05
CA THR A 414 122.25 -0.56 -1.52
C THR A 414 122.14 -2.05 -1.78
N GLU A 415 122.08 -2.84 -0.71
CA GLU A 415 122.11 -4.30 -0.79
C GLU A 415 120.99 -4.92 0.04
N PHE A 416 120.59 -6.14 -0.33
CA PHE A 416 119.50 -6.84 0.34
C PHE A 416 120.01 -7.98 1.22
N GLY A 417 119.42 -8.12 2.40
CA GLY A 417 119.74 -9.21 3.32
C GLY A 417 118.50 -9.95 3.82
N SER A 418 118.65 -11.26 4.03
CA SER A 418 117.61 -12.09 4.62
C SER A 418 117.64 -11.99 6.15
N PRO A 419 116.55 -11.53 6.80
CA PRO A 419 116.46 -11.51 8.26
C PRO A 419 116.22 -12.91 8.86
N PHE A 420 115.86 -13.91 8.03
CA PHE A 420 115.43 -15.22 8.48
C PHE A 420 116.58 -16.12 8.98
N GLY A 421 116.27 -16.96 9.97
CA GLY A 421 117.17 -17.98 10.49
C GLY A 421 118.51 -17.45 11.03
N GLY A 422 119.47 -18.36 11.22
CA GLY A 422 120.83 -18.06 11.69
C GLY A 422 121.88 -17.89 10.58
N GLY A 423 121.48 -18.00 9.30
CA GLY A 423 122.40 -17.87 8.16
C GLY A 423 123.04 -16.49 8.08
N LYS A 424 124.29 -16.44 7.61
CA LYS A 424 125.01 -15.19 7.34
C LYS A 424 124.30 -14.38 6.26
N ILE A 425 124.43 -13.06 6.34
CA ILE A 425 124.02 -12.14 5.28
C ILE A 425 125.28 -11.73 4.54
N SER A 426 125.32 -11.89 3.23
CA SER A 426 126.45 -11.44 2.40
C SER A 426 126.00 -10.30 1.51
N LEU A 427 126.62 -9.13 1.66
CA LEU A 427 126.41 -7.97 0.78
C LEU A 427 127.58 -7.93 -0.21
N ASN A 428 127.30 -7.79 -1.50
CA ASN A 428 128.32 -7.97 -2.55
C ASN A 428 128.39 -6.77 -3.52
N PRO A 429 128.67 -5.55 -3.01
CA PRO A 429 128.80 -4.41 -3.89
C PRO A 429 130.03 -4.57 -4.79
N SER A 430 129.98 -3.98 -5.97
CA SER A 430 131.08 -4.00 -6.93
C SER A 430 131.20 -2.66 -7.63
N ASN A 431 132.41 -2.33 -8.10
CA ASN A 431 132.65 -1.13 -8.87
C ASN A 431 133.69 -1.34 -9.97
N LEU A 432 133.61 -0.46 -10.98
CA LEU A 432 134.65 -0.21 -11.97
C LEU A 432 135.19 1.21 -11.70
N PRO A 433 136.44 1.40 -11.25
CA PRO A 433 136.91 2.65 -10.65
C PRO A 433 137.38 3.71 -11.67
N ASP A 434 137.58 3.36 -12.93
CA ASP A 434 138.18 4.22 -13.95
C ASP A 434 137.38 4.27 -15.27
N GLY A 435 137.74 5.24 -16.12
CA GLY A 435 137.02 5.56 -17.36
C GLY A 435 137.25 4.56 -18.50
N ASP A 436 138.25 3.68 -18.38
CA ASP A 436 138.64 2.64 -19.33
C ASP A 436 138.39 1.21 -18.81
N GLY A 437 137.89 1.06 -17.59
CA GLY A 437 137.56 -0.25 -16.98
C GLY A 437 138.76 -1.03 -16.44
N ASN A 438 139.92 -0.40 -16.26
CA ASN A 438 141.17 -0.97 -15.77
C ASN A 438 141.35 -0.80 -14.25
N GLY A 439 140.49 -1.45 -13.50
CA GLY A 439 140.52 -1.49 -12.04
C GLY A 439 139.22 -2.06 -11.54
N GLY A 440 139.05 -2.13 -10.22
CA GLY A 440 137.75 -2.47 -9.65
C GLY A 440 137.83 -3.49 -8.57
N GLY A 441 136.77 -3.58 -7.80
CA GLY A 441 136.63 -4.59 -6.78
C GLY A 441 135.27 -5.25 -6.87
N VAL A 442 135.26 -6.56 -6.72
CA VAL A 442 134.08 -7.26 -6.20
C VAL A 442 134.31 -7.40 -4.70
N TYR A 443 133.45 -6.79 -3.89
CA TYR A 443 133.58 -6.78 -2.44
C TYR A 443 132.61 -7.81 -1.84
N GLU A 444 132.96 -8.39 -0.70
CA GLU A 444 132.08 -9.23 0.10
C GLU A 444 132.08 -8.72 1.54
N PHE A 445 130.89 -8.35 2.02
CA PHE A 445 130.61 -8.01 3.41
C PHE A 445 129.73 -9.09 4.03
N GLY A 446 130.35 -9.97 4.80
CA GLY A 446 129.65 -11.04 5.49
C GLY A 446 129.24 -10.60 6.89
N LEU A 447 127.95 -10.58 7.18
CA LEU A 447 127.37 -10.30 8.50
C LEU A 447 126.89 -11.58 9.16
N THR A 448 127.29 -11.81 10.40
CA THR A 448 126.75 -12.88 11.24
C THR A 448 125.67 -12.31 12.16
N LYS A 449 124.53 -13.01 12.27
CA LYS A 449 123.46 -12.68 13.20
C LYS A 449 123.86 -13.11 14.61
N SER A 450 124.59 -12.26 15.32
CA SER A 450 125.04 -12.52 16.70
C SER A 450 123.87 -12.69 17.67
N SER A 451 122.75 -12.02 17.39
CA SER A 451 121.45 -12.25 18.04
C SER A 451 120.34 -11.83 17.08
N ARG A 452 119.07 -11.90 17.51
CA ARG A 452 117.95 -11.35 16.73
C ARG A 452 117.90 -9.81 16.73
N THR A 453 118.70 -9.13 17.55
CA THR A 453 118.78 -7.66 17.61
C THR A 453 120.21 -7.16 17.40
N SER A 454 121.11 -7.97 16.86
CA SER A 454 122.49 -7.54 16.59
C SER A 454 123.14 -8.32 15.46
N LEU A 455 123.83 -7.61 14.56
CA LEU A 455 124.66 -8.18 13.51
C LEU A 455 126.12 -7.88 13.79
N THR A 456 127.05 -8.76 13.44
CA THR A 456 128.49 -8.49 13.53
C THR A 456 129.14 -8.70 12.19
N ILE A 457 129.97 -7.74 11.76
CA ILE A 457 130.78 -7.86 10.54
C ILE A 457 131.76 -9.00 10.76
N SER A 458 131.57 -10.09 10.01
CA SER A 458 132.33 -11.33 10.11
C SER A 458 133.27 -11.57 8.92
N ASN A 459 133.06 -10.84 7.82
CA ASN A 459 133.92 -10.84 6.65
C ASN A 459 133.86 -9.47 5.98
N ASP A 460 135.01 -8.96 5.54
CA ASP A 460 135.15 -7.73 4.74
C ASP A 460 136.41 -7.91 3.89
N VAL A 461 136.20 -8.30 2.64
CA VAL A 461 137.24 -8.64 1.67
C VAL A 461 136.85 -8.14 0.29
N TYR A 462 137.82 -8.02 -0.61
CA TYR A 462 137.54 -7.76 -2.01
C TYR A 462 138.49 -8.52 -2.93
N PHE A 463 138.03 -8.77 -4.14
CA PHE A 463 138.85 -9.23 -5.24
C PHE A 463 139.09 -8.06 -6.19
N ASP A 464 140.35 -7.66 -6.32
CA ASP A 464 140.78 -6.58 -7.21
C ASP A 464 140.82 -7.10 -8.65
N LEU A 465 139.98 -6.51 -9.50
CA LEU A 465 139.80 -6.93 -10.89
C LEU A 465 140.99 -6.56 -11.78
N GLY A 466 141.65 -5.43 -11.50
CA GLY A 466 142.79 -4.96 -12.30
C GLY A 466 144.06 -5.78 -12.03
N SER A 467 144.36 -6.01 -10.75
CA SER A 467 145.53 -6.78 -10.32
C SER A 467 145.29 -8.30 -10.23
N GLN A 468 144.04 -8.75 -10.36
CA GLN A 468 143.60 -10.14 -10.24
C GLN A 468 144.03 -10.80 -8.92
N ARG A 469 143.94 -10.04 -7.82
CA ARG A 469 144.37 -10.48 -6.48
C ARG A 469 143.29 -10.22 -5.44
N GLY A 470 143.16 -11.13 -4.49
CA GLY A 470 142.35 -10.91 -3.30
C GLY A 470 143.04 -9.97 -2.31
N SER A 471 142.25 -9.25 -1.53
CA SER A 471 142.71 -8.29 -0.52
C SER A 471 143.44 -8.91 0.68
N GLY A 472 143.28 -10.23 0.89
CA GLY A 472 143.52 -10.85 2.20
C GLY A 472 142.40 -10.55 3.20
N ALA A 473 142.50 -11.12 4.40
CA ALA A 473 141.51 -10.95 5.45
C ALA A 473 141.46 -9.51 5.99
N ASN A 474 140.28 -9.07 6.44
CA ASN A 474 140.05 -7.79 7.12
C ASN A 474 140.47 -6.57 6.28
N ALA A 475 140.03 -6.53 5.02
CA ALA A 475 140.27 -5.39 4.14
C ALA A 475 139.60 -4.10 4.68
N ASN A 476 138.50 -4.27 5.43
CA ASN A 476 137.79 -3.22 6.18
C ASN A 476 137.39 -2.04 5.29
N ARG A 477 137.00 -2.30 4.03
CA ARG A 477 136.83 -1.28 3.00
C ARG A 477 135.43 -0.69 2.93
N GLY A 478 134.44 -1.34 3.49
CA GLY A 478 133.06 -0.85 3.48
C GLY A 478 132.53 -0.51 4.85
N THR A 479 131.55 0.38 4.84
CA THR A 479 130.91 0.91 6.02
C THR A 479 129.42 0.74 5.84
N ILE A 480 128.75 0.15 6.82
CA ILE A 480 127.28 0.12 6.87
C ILE A 480 126.82 1.34 7.66
N ASN A 481 125.96 2.14 7.04
CA ASN A 481 125.46 3.37 7.63
C ASN A 481 124.02 3.23 8.12
N LYS A 482 123.20 2.47 7.39
CA LYS A 482 121.78 2.35 7.71
C LYS A 482 121.23 0.99 7.31
N ILE A 483 120.32 0.47 8.11
CA ILE A 483 119.55 -0.74 7.79
C ILE A 483 118.07 -0.41 7.92
N ILE A 484 117.32 -0.70 6.86
CA ILE A 484 115.87 -0.61 6.85
C ILE A 484 115.31 -2.03 6.84
N GLY A 485 114.47 -2.35 7.82
CA GLY A 485 113.68 -3.58 7.83
C GLY A 485 112.34 -3.36 7.14
N VAL A 486 111.97 -4.29 6.24
CA VAL A 486 110.63 -4.36 5.64
C VAL A 486 109.79 -5.35 6.44
N ARG A 487 108.74 -4.87 7.09
CA ARG A 487 107.85 -5.65 7.96
C ARG A 487 107.05 -6.69 7.17
N LYS A 488 106.64 -7.74 7.88
CA LYS A 488 105.68 -8.75 7.42
C LYS A 488 104.33 -8.16 7.00
#